data_AF-A0A165S3S9-F1
#
_entry.id   AF-A0A165S3S9-F1
#
_cell.length_a   1.000
_cell.length_b   1.000
_cell.length_c   1.000
_cell.angle_alpha   90.00
_cell.angle_beta   90.00
_cell.angle_gamma   90.00
#
_symmetry.space_group_name_H-M   'P 1'
#
loop_
_entity.id
_entity.type
_entity.pdbx_description
1 polymer ?
#
loop_
_entity_poly.entity_id
_entity_poly.type
_entity_poly.pdbx_seq_one_letter_code
_entity_poly.pdbx_strand_id
1 'polypeptide(L)'
;MAMPARIARDLAPSCTGLGSSAFDTLSNFALTAFNTTLPNANSTGTPLILGDDLSYHEYRQSALTTYSYPYPTPNVTFNLEVGGLVANSEDSTAVSAVYSGYEFDFMTDSKGPVTPATIFCGVPSQDACGGNPVLAINGQTNLFSICQRTGGNSFAEVVYNATSKNSGYDLSSCYSVELCIVSA
;
A
#
# COMPACT_ATOMS: atom_id res chain seq x y z
N MET A 1 26.87 -32.95 -12.56
CA MET A 1 26.94 -31.93 -11.49
C MET A 1 25.52 -31.46 -11.22
N ALA A 2 24.94 -31.83 -10.09
CA ALA A 2 23.60 -31.37 -9.69
C ALA A 2 23.74 -29.98 -9.06
N MET A 3 22.99 -29.00 -9.58
CA MET A 3 22.91 -27.69 -8.94
C MET A 3 22.21 -27.86 -7.59
N PRO A 4 22.72 -27.25 -6.49
CA PRO A 4 22.05 -27.28 -5.22
C PRO A 4 20.67 -26.63 -5.38
N ALA A 5 19.62 -27.35 -4.99
CA ALA A 5 18.28 -26.81 -4.92
C ALA A 5 18.30 -25.59 -4.01
N ARG A 6 17.89 -24.42 -4.53
CA ARG A 6 17.64 -23.26 -3.68
C ARG A 6 16.57 -23.69 -2.68
N ILE A 7 16.87 -23.59 -1.39
CA ILE A 7 15.87 -23.75 -0.33
C ILE A 7 14.81 -22.71 -0.63
N ALA A 8 13.62 -23.16 -1.05
CA ALA A 8 12.47 -22.30 -1.18
C ALA A 8 12.22 -21.72 0.21
N ARG A 9 12.38 -20.41 0.36
CA ARG A 9 12.01 -19.74 1.58
C ARG A 9 10.49 -19.83 1.68
N ASP A 10 9.99 -20.27 2.82
CA ASP A 10 8.56 -20.21 3.11
C ASP A 10 8.15 -18.74 3.14
N LEU A 11 7.31 -18.35 2.17
CA LEU A 11 6.67 -17.04 2.13
C LEU A 11 5.71 -16.92 3.33
N ALA A 12 5.44 -15.69 3.75
CA ALA A 12 4.35 -15.41 4.67
C ALA A 12 3.04 -16.13 4.21
N PRO A 13 2.26 -16.74 5.12
CA PRO A 13 1.05 -17.48 4.76
C PRO A 13 0.05 -16.67 3.92
N SER A 14 0.03 -15.34 4.10
CA SER A 14 -0.77 -14.38 3.33
C SER A 14 -0.41 -14.31 1.85
N CYS A 15 0.77 -14.77 1.45
CA CYS A 15 1.22 -14.83 0.05
C CYS A 15 0.91 -16.16 -0.64
N THR A 16 0.27 -17.09 0.06
CA THR A 16 -0.08 -18.40 -0.50
C THR A 16 -1.03 -18.23 -1.69
N GLY A 17 -0.70 -18.87 -2.82
CA GLY A 17 -1.53 -18.83 -4.03
C GLY A 17 -1.24 -17.68 -4.99
N LEU A 18 -0.33 -16.75 -4.65
CA LEU A 18 0.09 -15.64 -5.52
C LEU A 18 1.13 -16.04 -6.60
N GLY A 19 1.44 -17.34 -6.70
CA GLY A 19 2.44 -17.88 -7.63
C GLY A 19 3.84 -17.99 -7.03
N SER A 20 4.71 -18.74 -7.71
CA SER A 20 6.05 -19.11 -7.20
C SER A 20 7.07 -17.96 -7.19
N SER A 21 6.68 -16.78 -7.68
CA SER A 21 7.53 -15.60 -7.78
C SER A 21 7.02 -14.42 -6.97
N ALA A 22 5.95 -14.64 -6.18
CA ALA A 22 5.57 -13.71 -5.13
C ALA A 22 6.69 -13.61 -4.07
N PHE A 23 6.77 -12.44 -3.42
CA PHE A 23 7.76 -12.17 -2.39
C PHE A 23 7.14 -11.42 -1.21
N ASP A 24 7.67 -11.66 -0.02
CA ASP A 24 7.24 -11.05 1.23
C ASP A 24 8.34 -10.18 1.87
N THR A 25 9.45 -9.98 1.14
CA THR A 25 10.54 -9.09 1.55
C THR A 25 11.09 -8.29 0.39
N LEU A 26 11.22 -6.98 0.60
CA LEU A 26 11.83 -6.02 -0.32
C LEU A 26 12.14 -4.75 0.46
N SER A 27 13.26 -4.08 0.19
CA SER A 27 13.61 -2.83 0.88
C SER A 27 13.71 -1.66 -0.09
N ASN A 28 13.50 -0.45 0.44
CA ASN A 28 13.70 0.82 -0.25
C ASN A 28 12.97 0.90 -1.61
N PHE A 29 11.66 0.73 -1.58
CA PHE A 29 10.81 0.95 -2.75
C PHE A 29 9.83 2.09 -2.51
N ALA A 30 9.27 2.63 -3.58
CA ALA A 30 8.16 3.56 -3.53
C ALA A 30 6.88 2.89 -4.03
N LEU A 31 5.74 3.43 -3.61
CA LEU A 31 4.43 2.99 -4.08
C LEU A 31 3.86 4.03 -5.05
N THR A 32 3.23 3.51 -6.10
CA THR A 32 2.48 4.30 -7.06
C THR A 32 1.12 3.64 -7.27
N ALA A 33 0.09 4.42 -7.58
CA ALA A 33 -1.24 3.92 -7.89
C ALA A 33 -1.46 3.97 -9.40
N PHE A 34 -1.60 2.79 -10.01
CA PHE A 34 -1.91 2.64 -11.41
C PHE A 34 -3.42 2.50 -11.59
N ASN A 35 -4.04 3.45 -12.28
CA ASN A 35 -5.46 3.44 -12.55
C ASN A 35 -5.82 2.29 -13.50
N THR A 36 -6.79 1.46 -13.11
CA THR A 36 -7.27 0.34 -13.94
C THR A 36 -8.57 0.65 -14.67
N THR A 37 -9.19 1.80 -14.37
CA THR A 37 -10.48 2.24 -14.91
C THR A 37 -10.30 3.24 -16.06
N LEU A 38 -9.33 4.14 -15.97
CA LEU A 38 -9.05 5.19 -16.94
C LEU A 38 -7.58 5.16 -17.39
N PRO A 39 -7.26 5.73 -18.58
CA PRO A 39 -5.87 5.84 -19.04
C PRO A 39 -5.00 6.59 -18.03
N ASN A 40 -3.83 6.05 -17.72
CA ASN A 40 -2.83 6.71 -16.89
C ASN A 40 -2.04 7.72 -17.70
N ALA A 41 -1.67 8.84 -17.08
CA ALA A 41 -0.77 9.82 -17.68
C ALA A 41 0.64 9.26 -17.90
N ASN A 42 1.08 8.36 -17.03
CA ASN A 42 2.40 7.70 -17.06
C ASN A 42 2.24 6.17 -16.95
N SER A 43 3.23 5.42 -17.42
CA SER A 43 3.23 3.95 -17.36
C SER A 43 3.30 3.38 -15.93
N THR A 44 3.74 4.18 -14.97
CA THR A 44 3.89 3.81 -13.55
C THR A 44 2.74 4.30 -12.66
N GLY A 45 1.80 5.09 -13.20
CA GLY A 45 0.70 5.65 -12.41
C GLY A 45 1.08 6.88 -11.57
N THR A 46 0.24 7.21 -10.59
CA THR A 46 0.38 8.38 -9.71
C THR A 46 1.18 8.01 -8.47
N PRO A 47 2.25 8.74 -8.11
CA PRO A 47 2.99 8.44 -6.88
C PRO A 47 2.14 8.56 -5.62
N LEU A 48 2.42 7.69 -4.66
CA LEU A 48 1.79 7.68 -3.35
C LEU A 48 2.76 8.16 -2.28
N ILE A 49 2.20 8.87 -1.32
CA ILE A 49 2.89 9.49 -0.18
C ILE A 49 2.09 9.19 1.10
N LEU A 50 2.65 9.57 2.24
CA LEU A 50 1.92 9.58 3.50
C LEU A 50 1.35 10.98 3.74
N GLY A 51 0.06 11.03 4.06
CA GLY A 51 -0.61 12.22 4.56
C GLY A 51 -1.03 12.02 6.02
N ASP A 52 -0.84 13.03 6.86
CA ASP A 52 -1.30 12.98 8.24
C ASP A 52 -2.82 12.80 8.30
N ASP A 53 -3.27 11.80 9.04
CA ASP A 53 -4.69 11.61 9.32
C ASP A 53 -5.01 12.01 10.78
N LEU A 54 -4.39 11.31 11.73
CA LEU A 54 -4.62 11.53 13.15
C LEU A 54 -3.30 11.60 13.90
N SER A 55 -3.18 12.59 14.78
CA SER A 55 -2.06 12.70 15.72
C SER A 55 -2.61 13.03 17.09
N TYR A 56 -2.39 12.13 18.06
CA TYR A 56 -2.85 12.28 19.42
C TYR A 56 -1.81 11.77 20.41
N HIS A 57 -1.22 12.70 21.17
CA HIS A 57 -0.13 12.44 22.10
C HIS A 57 1.03 11.63 21.50
N GLU A 58 1.02 10.34 21.80
CA GLU A 58 2.05 9.35 21.53
C GLU A 58 1.65 8.45 20.36
N TYR A 59 0.60 8.80 19.62
CA TYR A 59 0.05 8.01 18.53
C TYR A 59 -0.07 8.88 17.29
N ARG A 60 0.44 8.37 16.16
CA ARG A 60 0.28 8.99 14.84
C ARG A 60 -0.22 7.94 13.85
N GLN A 61 -1.21 8.35 13.08
CA GLN A 61 -1.79 7.60 11.97
C GLN A 61 -1.64 8.46 10.71
N SER A 62 -1.10 7.85 9.67
CA SER A 62 -0.89 8.47 8.37
C SER A 62 -1.58 7.62 7.31
N ALA A 63 -2.37 8.24 6.45
CA ALA A 63 -3.03 7.56 5.33
C ALA A 63 -2.12 7.54 4.10
N LEU A 64 -2.21 6.48 3.30
CA LEU A 64 -1.58 6.42 1.98
C LEU A 64 -2.38 7.29 1.01
N THR A 65 -1.77 8.37 0.53
CA THR A 65 -2.44 9.41 -0.26
C THR A 65 -1.72 9.72 -1.55
N THR A 66 -2.39 10.42 -2.45
CA THR A 66 -1.75 11.03 -3.62
C THR A 66 -1.16 12.40 -3.25
N TYR A 67 -0.34 12.98 -4.15
CA TYR A 67 0.17 14.36 -4.03
C TYR A 67 -0.90 15.48 -3.97
N SER A 68 -2.20 15.14 -3.98
CA SER A 68 -3.27 16.10 -3.67
C SER A 68 -3.31 16.49 -2.18
N TYR A 69 -2.62 15.75 -1.30
CA TYR A 69 -2.52 16.09 0.12
C TYR A 69 -1.73 17.41 0.32
N PRO A 70 -2.23 18.39 1.10
CA PRO A 70 -1.60 19.71 1.21
C PRO A 70 -0.22 19.74 1.89
N TYR A 71 0.10 18.72 2.69
CA TYR A 71 1.34 18.66 3.48
C TYR A 71 2.14 17.39 3.18
N PRO A 72 2.57 17.17 1.93
CA PRO A 72 3.13 15.91 1.52
C PRO A 72 4.48 15.63 2.21
N THR A 73 4.64 14.43 2.78
CA THR A 73 5.97 13.94 3.18
C THR A 73 6.76 13.60 1.91
N PRO A 74 7.87 14.29 1.58
CA PRO A 74 8.63 14.00 0.37
C PRO A 74 9.45 12.72 0.54
N ASN A 75 9.73 12.03 -0.57
CA ASN A 75 10.62 10.87 -0.64
C ASN A 75 10.24 9.73 0.33
N VAL A 76 8.95 9.44 0.45
CA VAL A 76 8.48 8.28 1.21
C VAL A 76 9.00 7.02 0.53
N THR A 77 9.69 6.18 1.30
CA THR A 77 10.09 4.84 0.89
C THR A 77 9.54 3.82 1.87
N PHE A 78 9.38 2.60 1.38
CA PHE A 78 8.78 1.50 2.11
C PHE A 78 9.70 0.29 2.12
N ASN A 79 9.54 -0.52 3.16
CA ASN A 79 10.07 -1.87 3.25
C ASN A 79 8.92 -2.86 3.42
N LEU A 80 9.10 -4.02 2.81
CA LEU A 80 8.30 -5.21 3.01
C LEU A 80 9.17 -6.17 3.82
N GLU A 81 8.69 -6.55 5.00
CA GLU A 81 9.43 -7.30 6.01
C GLU A 81 8.59 -8.48 6.49
N VAL A 82 8.80 -9.65 5.89
CA VAL A 82 8.07 -10.89 6.21
C VAL A 82 6.56 -10.67 6.14
N GLY A 83 6.14 -10.01 5.07
CA GLY A 83 4.76 -9.64 4.78
C GLY A 83 4.21 -8.45 5.56
N GLY A 84 5.00 -7.83 6.44
CA GLY A 84 4.68 -6.53 7.04
C GLY A 84 5.13 -5.38 6.16
N LEU A 85 4.33 -4.33 6.02
CA LEU A 85 4.71 -3.14 5.26
C LEU A 85 5.08 -2.00 6.23
N VAL A 86 6.27 -1.44 6.05
CA VAL A 86 6.87 -0.39 6.90
C VAL A 86 7.16 0.83 6.04
N ALA A 87 6.82 2.02 6.52
CA ALA A 87 7.20 3.28 5.89
C ALA A 87 8.44 3.86 6.60
N ASN A 88 9.54 3.98 5.85
CA ASN A 88 10.84 4.37 6.38
C ASN A 88 10.89 5.85 6.81
N SER A 89 10.10 6.72 6.17
CA SER A 89 10.14 8.17 6.41
C SER A 89 9.58 8.58 7.77
N GLU A 90 8.66 7.79 8.30
CA GLU A 90 7.95 8.08 9.56
C GLU A 90 8.12 7.00 10.62
N ASP A 91 8.90 5.95 10.31
CA ASP A 91 9.08 4.76 11.15
C ASP A 91 7.72 4.19 11.60
N SER A 92 6.81 4.03 10.63
CA SER A 92 5.42 3.62 10.86
C SER A 92 5.08 2.36 10.08
N THR A 93 4.11 1.59 10.56
CA THR A 93 3.76 0.28 9.98
C THR A 93 2.32 0.23 9.53
N ALA A 94 2.08 -0.44 8.40
CA ALA A 94 0.74 -0.63 7.88
C ALA A 94 -0.06 -1.59 8.75
N VAL A 95 -1.24 -1.14 9.19
CA VAL A 95 -2.07 -1.90 10.14
C VAL A 95 -3.57 -1.92 9.83
N SER A 96 -4.11 -0.91 9.14
CA SER A 96 -5.58 -0.78 8.95
C SER A 96 -6.11 -1.41 7.66
N ALA A 97 -5.24 -1.70 6.68
CA ALA A 97 -5.62 -2.32 5.40
C ALA A 97 -6.13 -3.78 5.52
N VAL A 98 -6.45 -4.22 6.74
CA VAL A 98 -7.10 -5.49 7.09
C VAL A 98 -8.61 -5.44 6.84
N TYR A 99 -9.24 -4.25 6.89
CA TYR A 99 -10.69 -4.10 6.87
C TYR A 99 -11.20 -3.48 5.57
N SER A 100 -12.14 -4.17 4.93
CA SER A 100 -12.83 -3.63 3.74
C SER A 100 -13.56 -2.34 4.07
N GLY A 101 -13.39 -1.37 3.18
CA GLY A 101 -14.03 -0.06 3.24
C GLY A 101 -13.26 0.95 4.08
N TYR A 102 -12.05 0.64 4.55
CA TYR A 102 -11.20 1.55 5.31
C TYR A 102 -10.00 2.03 4.49
N GLU A 103 -9.53 3.20 4.87
CA GLU A 103 -8.29 3.82 4.43
C GLU A 103 -7.08 2.90 4.70
N PHE A 104 -6.06 3.03 3.86
CA PHE A 104 -4.80 2.31 4.00
C PHE A 104 -3.84 3.14 4.87
N ASP A 105 -3.75 2.80 6.16
CA ASP A 105 -2.95 3.59 7.10
C ASP A 105 -1.74 2.88 7.64
N PHE A 106 -0.82 3.76 8.03
CA PHE A 106 0.39 3.49 8.77
C PHE A 106 0.27 4.08 10.17
N MET A 107 0.71 3.33 11.17
CA MET A 107 0.67 3.75 12.56
C MET A 107 2.04 3.68 13.22
N THR A 108 2.30 4.60 14.14
CA THR A 108 3.42 4.58 15.08
C THR A 108 2.93 4.97 16.47
N ASP A 109 3.59 4.47 17.50
CA ASP A 109 3.37 4.88 18.89
C ASP A 109 4.63 5.54 19.51
N SER A 110 4.61 5.88 20.81
CA SER A 110 5.75 6.50 21.52
C SER A 110 7.00 5.64 21.60
N LYS A 111 6.89 4.34 21.32
CA LYS A 111 7.98 3.37 21.34
C LYS A 111 8.48 3.06 19.92
N GLY A 112 7.83 3.59 18.89
CA GLY A 112 8.18 3.43 17.49
C GLY A 112 7.08 2.74 16.67
N PRO A 113 7.44 2.06 15.55
CA PRO A 113 6.48 1.36 14.73
C PRO A 113 5.72 0.30 15.53
N VAL A 114 4.41 0.25 15.34
CA VAL A 114 3.59 -0.83 15.91
C VAL A 114 3.84 -2.14 15.16
N THR A 115 3.41 -3.28 15.69
CA THR A 115 3.54 -4.56 14.97
C THR A 115 2.79 -4.50 13.62
N PRO A 116 3.48 -4.67 12.46
CA PRO A 116 2.83 -4.60 11.16
C PRO A 116 1.87 -5.77 10.94
N ALA A 117 0.82 -5.53 10.15
CA ALA A 117 0.00 -6.62 9.65
C ALA A 117 0.81 -7.44 8.62
N THR A 118 1.00 -8.74 8.85
CA THR A 118 1.80 -9.63 7.98
C THR A 118 1.00 -10.18 6.79
N ILE A 119 0.30 -9.28 6.09
CA ILE A 119 -0.67 -9.60 5.03
C ILE A 119 -0.27 -9.11 3.64
N PHE A 120 0.88 -8.44 3.53
CA PHE A 120 1.34 -7.79 2.31
C PHE A 120 2.29 -8.68 1.53
N CYS A 121 2.16 -8.69 0.21
CA CYS A 121 3.03 -9.46 -0.67
C CYS A 121 3.29 -8.65 -1.94
N GLY A 122 4.51 -8.72 -2.47
CA GLY A 122 4.79 -8.29 -3.83
C GLY A 122 4.50 -9.42 -4.82
N VAL A 123 3.80 -9.11 -5.90
CA VAL A 123 3.46 -10.06 -6.97
C VAL A 123 4.00 -9.50 -8.28
N PRO A 124 4.86 -10.23 -9.01
CA PRO A 124 5.29 -9.80 -10.33
C PRO A 124 4.08 -9.60 -11.26
N SER A 125 4.01 -8.45 -11.92
CA SER A 125 2.99 -8.16 -12.93
C SER A 125 3.64 -8.02 -14.30
N GLN A 126 3.04 -8.60 -15.34
CA GLN A 126 3.48 -8.42 -16.72
C GLN A 126 2.66 -7.35 -17.45
N ASP A 127 1.41 -7.16 -17.03
CA ASP A 127 0.43 -6.35 -17.77
C ASP A 127 0.16 -4.99 -17.10
N ALA A 128 0.36 -4.90 -15.78
CA ALA A 128 0.16 -3.66 -15.04
C ALA A 128 1.48 -2.98 -14.71
N CYS A 129 1.39 -1.70 -14.32
CA CYS A 129 2.51 -0.97 -13.73
C CYS A 129 3.77 -0.90 -14.61
N GLY A 130 3.64 -1.04 -15.93
CA GLY A 130 4.80 -1.09 -16.83
C GLY A 130 5.76 -2.25 -16.58
N GLY A 131 5.25 -3.37 -16.04
CA GLY A 131 6.05 -4.55 -15.70
C GLY A 131 6.65 -4.52 -14.29
N ASN A 132 6.33 -3.51 -13.48
CA ASN A 132 6.71 -3.48 -12.07
C ASN A 132 5.81 -4.43 -11.25
N PRO A 133 6.31 -5.00 -10.14
CA PRO A 133 5.48 -5.78 -9.23
C PRO A 133 4.32 -4.95 -8.66
N VAL A 134 3.23 -5.62 -8.32
CA VAL A 134 2.09 -5.04 -7.61
C VAL A 134 2.06 -5.51 -6.16
N LEU A 135 1.58 -4.67 -5.26
CA LEU A 135 1.32 -5.01 -3.87
C LEU A 135 -0.03 -5.73 -3.77
N ALA A 136 -0.02 -6.88 -3.11
CA ALA A 136 -1.20 -7.64 -2.75
C ALA A 136 -1.44 -7.54 -1.24
N ILE A 137 -2.71 -7.58 -0.85
CA ILE A 137 -3.16 -7.71 0.54
C ILE A 137 -4.03 -8.96 0.63
N ASN A 138 -3.70 -9.87 1.56
CA ASN A 138 -4.43 -11.14 1.74
C ASN A 138 -4.64 -11.90 0.41
N GLY A 139 -3.62 -11.91 -0.44
CA GLY A 139 -3.67 -12.58 -1.74
C GLY A 139 -4.44 -11.82 -2.83
N GLN A 140 -4.87 -10.57 -2.61
CA GLN A 140 -5.64 -9.78 -3.57
C GLN A 140 -4.87 -8.54 -4.01
N THR A 141 -4.77 -8.31 -5.34
CA THR A 141 -4.07 -7.15 -5.92
C THR A 141 -5.01 -6.06 -6.45
N ASN A 142 -6.29 -6.39 -6.63
CA ASN A 142 -7.27 -5.59 -7.36
C ASN A 142 -8.38 -4.99 -6.48
N LEU A 143 -8.15 -4.92 -5.16
CA LEU A 143 -9.11 -4.40 -4.20
C LEU A 143 -8.82 -2.95 -3.79
N PHE A 144 -7.85 -2.29 -4.40
CA PHE A 144 -7.53 -0.91 -4.05
C PHE A 144 -8.37 0.08 -4.85
N SER A 145 -8.74 1.18 -4.21
CA SER A 145 -9.36 2.32 -4.88
C SER A 145 -8.76 3.61 -4.35
N ILE A 146 -8.66 4.62 -5.20
CA ILE A 146 -8.43 5.99 -4.73
C ILE A 146 -9.78 6.65 -4.61
N CYS A 147 -10.07 7.21 -3.44
CA CYS A 147 -11.31 7.91 -3.14
C CYS A 147 -11.02 9.31 -2.59
N GLN A 148 -11.92 10.25 -2.82
CA GLN A 148 -11.87 11.57 -2.22
C GLN A 148 -12.37 11.50 -0.78
N ARG A 149 -11.52 11.87 0.17
CA ARG A 149 -11.89 12.00 1.58
C ARG A 149 -12.96 13.07 1.80
N THR A 150 -13.93 12.78 2.65
CA THR A 150 -14.97 13.72 3.06
C THR A 150 -14.56 14.45 4.35
N GLY A 151 -15.13 15.63 4.58
CA GLY A 151 -14.88 16.42 5.79
C GLY A 151 -13.97 17.63 5.57
N GLY A 152 -13.36 18.13 6.64
CA GLY A 152 -12.66 19.42 6.67
C GLY A 152 -11.38 19.49 5.82
N ASN A 153 -10.73 18.36 5.59
CA ASN A 153 -9.55 18.22 4.74
C ASN A 153 -9.85 17.21 3.64
N SER A 154 -10.18 17.69 2.44
CA SER A 154 -10.50 16.82 1.31
C SER A 154 -9.26 16.57 0.47
N PHE A 155 -8.82 15.32 0.43
CA PHE A 155 -7.70 14.85 -0.40
C PHE A 155 -8.01 13.43 -0.91
N ALA A 156 -7.26 12.98 -1.92
CA ALA A 156 -7.45 11.65 -2.49
C ALA A 156 -6.53 10.63 -1.80
N GLU A 157 -7.14 9.61 -1.20
CA GLU A 157 -6.51 8.57 -0.39
C GLU A 157 -6.80 7.16 -0.92
N VAL A 158 -5.93 6.21 -0.57
CA VAL A 158 -6.10 4.80 -0.92
C VAL A 158 -7.02 4.14 0.10
N VAL A 159 -8.07 3.50 -0.41
CA VAL A 159 -9.06 2.74 0.36
C VAL A 159 -8.98 1.28 -0.07
N TYR A 160 -8.92 0.38 0.91
CA TYR A 160 -8.96 -1.06 0.66
C TYR A 160 -10.41 -1.54 0.58
N ASN A 161 -10.77 -2.14 -0.55
CA ASN A 161 -12.09 -2.68 -0.89
C ASN A 161 -13.23 -1.72 -0.52
N ALA A 162 -13.25 -0.54 -1.15
CA ALA A 162 -14.15 0.57 -0.85
C ALA A 162 -15.64 0.14 -0.88
N THR A 163 -16.43 0.65 0.08
CA THR A 163 -17.85 0.31 0.23
C THR A 163 -18.69 1.52 0.63
N SER A 164 -20.01 1.45 0.43
CA SER A 164 -20.94 2.51 0.84
C SER A 164 -21.19 2.59 2.35
N LYS A 165 -20.50 1.77 3.17
CA LYS A 165 -20.71 1.70 4.62
C LYS A 165 -19.81 2.65 5.40
N ASN A 166 -18.76 3.20 4.77
CA ASN A 166 -17.86 4.16 5.39
C ASN A 166 -18.20 5.56 4.85
N SER A 167 -18.39 6.51 5.76
CA SER A 167 -18.67 7.91 5.42
C SER A 167 -17.41 8.77 5.30
N GLY A 168 -16.22 8.22 5.56
CA GLY A 168 -14.93 8.92 5.52
C GLY A 168 -14.47 9.32 4.12
N TYR A 169 -15.06 8.74 3.07
CA TYR A 169 -14.82 9.10 1.68
C TYR A 169 -16.11 9.13 0.86
N ASP A 170 -16.06 9.81 -0.28
CA ASP A 170 -17.13 9.82 -1.27
C ASP A 170 -16.97 8.62 -2.21
N LEU A 171 -17.82 7.60 -2.05
CA LEU A 171 -17.79 6.40 -2.89
C LEU A 171 -17.95 6.70 -4.39
N SER A 172 -18.68 7.77 -4.74
CA SER A 172 -18.90 8.14 -6.15
C SER A 172 -17.66 8.71 -6.82
N SER A 173 -16.69 9.17 -6.03
CA SER A 173 -15.38 9.64 -6.51
C SER A 173 -14.36 8.51 -6.69
N CYS A 174 -14.65 7.31 -6.15
CA CYS A 174 -13.70 6.22 -6.13
C CYS A 174 -13.44 5.65 -7.53
N TYR A 175 -12.17 5.36 -7.81
CA TYR A 175 -11.77 4.58 -8.98
C TYR A 175 -10.77 3.50 -8.60
N SER A 176 -10.86 2.36 -9.28
CA SER A 176 -10.01 1.21 -9.01
C SER A 176 -8.57 1.46 -9.44
N VAL A 177 -7.65 1.02 -8.59
CA VAL A 177 -6.21 1.10 -8.83
C VAL A 177 -5.53 -0.21 -8.46
N GLU A 178 -4.35 -0.42 -9.01
CA GLU A 178 -3.37 -1.36 -8.49
C GLU A 178 -2.20 -0.57 -7.88
N LEU A 179 -1.64 -1.08 -6.79
CA LEU A 179 -0.52 -0.45 -6.12
C LEU A 179 0.78 -1.03 -6.66
N CYS A 180 1.53 -0.26 -7.44
CA CYS A 180 2.78 -0.70 -8.03
C CYS A 180 3.95 -0.42 -7.08
N ILE A 181 4.85 -1.39 -7.01
CA ILE A 181 6.12 -1.34 -6.30
C ILE A 181 7.19 -0.90 -7.30
N VAL A 182 7.69 0.33 -7.16
CA VAL A 182 8.72 0.90 -8.04
C VAL A 182 10.01 1.18 -7.27
N SER A 183 11.15 1.22 -7.96
CA SER A 183 12.41 1.63 -7.33
C SER A 183 12.29 3.06 -6.79
N ALA A 184 12.64 3.27 -5.52
CA ALA A 184 12.73 4.59 -4.90
C ALA A 184 14.01 5.33 -5.29
#